data_AF-A0A812M455-F1
#
_entry.id   AF-A0A812M455-F1
#
_cell.length_a   1.000
_cell.length_b   1.000
_cell.length_c   1.000
_cell.angle_alpha   90.00
_cell.angle_beta   90.00
_cell.angle_gamma   90.00
#
_symmetry.space_group_name_H-M   'P 1'
#
loop_
_entity.id
_entity.type
_entity.pdbx_description
1 polymer ?
#
loop_
_entity_poly.entity_id
_entity_poly.type
_entity_poly.pdbx_seq_one_letter_code
_entity_poly.pdbx_strand_id
1 'polypeptide(L)'
;MTVSESPETLLLERSVKGLSAKGKPVDGVRVDRGTVKSMLPTERTKSISVALYVLSSLAMTSLTKYAASAWQFPGSSLLLLIECWATVAALYAYQGGYQPWSWRVLQHLPLATVAKALNMYLSFIAMRRTSLPVYNILKRLQPVYAMVQDWFIRGTCPDAWECLGVALISAGTVVTGIGDLDFDLTGYMLALLAAGCQSLYLVLARNAQDRAELSSMDLVFYTAFYNSILFVPLTAVELPSVATFLQGPGEVFNLLRFMLPYVFLGAVLNFSTFWCTAENSPLATAVAGTSKGILSTVVGMLLFGAHLTALGWLGLAGSTAGGFVYSWAHARTSSRSKSSKRTS
;
A
#
# COMPACT_ATOMS: atom_id res chain seq x y z
N MET A 1 9.72 -21.49 17.87
CA MET A 1 8.80 -22.65 17.79
C MET A 1 7.79 -22.38 16.69
N THR A 2 7.88 -23.21 15.64
CA THR A 2 7.05 -23.33 14.42
C THR A 2 6.58 -22.04 13.74
N VAL A 3 7.42 -21.59 12.79
CA VAL A 3 7.12 -20.59 11.75
C VAL A 3 6.02 -21.13 10.84
N SER A 4 4.91 -20.40 10.68
CA SER A 4 3.80 -20.81 9.82
C SER A 4 4.13 -20.54 8.35
N GLU A 5 4.29 -21.60 7.56
CA GLU A 5 4.50 -21.56 6.12
C GLU A 5 3.24 -21.12 5.35
N SER A 6 3.45 -20.45 4.22
CA SER A 6 2.41 -19.94 3.31
C SER A 6 1.53 -21.09 2.74
N PRO A 7 0.24 -20.85 2.42
CA PRO A 7 -0.64 -21.84 1.80
C PRO A 7 -0.10 -22.42 0.49
N GLU A 8 0.65 -21.63 -0.29
CA GLU A 8 1.24 -22.08 -1.57
C GLU A 8 2.44 -23.00 -1.35
N THR A 9 3.27 -22.72 -0.34
CA THR A 9 4.36 -23.63 0.07
C THR A 9 3.82 -24.97 0.58
N LEU A 10 2.67 -24.96 1.27
CA LEU A 10 1.98 -26.18 1.71
C LEU A 10 1.30 -26.95 0.57
N LEU A 11 0.87 -26.27 -0.51
CA LEU A 11 0.33 -26.92 -1.70
C LEU A 11 1.43 -27.57 -2.53
N LEU A 12 2.61 -26.94 -2.62
CA LEU A 12 3.81 -27.58 -3.17
C LEU A 12 4.28 -28.74 -2.31
N GLU A 13 4.32 -28.59 -0.97
CA GLU A 13 4.71 -29.67 -0.06
C GLU A 13 3.69 -30.83 -0.08
N ARG A 14 2.39 -30.55 -0.22
CA ARG A 14 1.32 -31.57 -0.37
C ARG A 14 1.29 -32.19 -1.77
N SER A 15 1.61 -31.46 -2.83
CA SER A 15 1.80 -32.05 -4.17
C SER A 15 3.02 -32.97 -4.18
N VAL A 16 4.12 -32.58 -3.53
CA VAL A 16 5.34 -33.39 -3.40
C VAL A 16 5.12 -34.60 -2.47
N LYS A 17 4.42 -34.45 -1.34
CA LYS A 17 4.07 -35.57 -0.44
C LYS A 17 2.98 -36.48 -1.04
N GLY A 18 2.05 -35.92 -1.82
CA GLY A 18 1.01 -36.66 -2.54
C GLY A 18 1.56 -37.51 -3.69
N LEU A 19 2.63 -37.04 -4.34
CA LEU A 19 3.42 -37.83 -5.29
C LEU A 19 4.23 -38.94 -4.61
N SER A 20 4.62 -38.78 -3.34
CA SER A 20 5.35 -39.80 -2.57
C SER A 20 4.47 -40.90 -1.95
N ALA A 21 3.16 -40.67 -1.79
CA ALA A 21 2.24 -41.61 -1.12
C ALA A 21 1.54 -42.61 -2.05
N LYS A 22 1.59 -42.40 -3.38
CA LYS A 22 1.11 -43.36 -4.37
C LYS A 22 2.29 -44.12 -4.97
N GLY A 23 2.72 -45.17 -4.27
CA GLY A 23 3.69 -46.12 -4.79
C GLY A 23 3.15 -46.87 -6.02
N LYS A 24 3.61 -46.48 -7.21
CA LYS A 24 4.02 -47.41 -8.27
C LYS A 24 5.34 -46.89 -8.85
N PRO A 25 6.33 -47.77 -9.10
CA PRO A 25 7.66 -47.34 -9.50
C PRO A 25 7.60 -46.87 -10.95
N VAL A 26 7.90 -45.59 -11.18
CA VAL A 26 8.33 -45.10 -12.49
C VAL A 26 9.76 -44.63 -12.30
N ASP A 27 10.66 -45.28 -13.00
CA ASP A 27 12.10 -45.11 -12.90
C ASP A 27 12.53 -43.63 -12.98
N GLY A 28 13.46 -43.25 -12.09
CA GLY A 28 14.48 -42.26 -12.45
C GLY A 28 14.34 -40.81 -11.96
N VAL A 29 13.31 -40.38 -11.23
CA VAL A 29 13.26 -38.98 -10.72
C VAL A 29 13.36 -38.93 -9.19
N ARG A 30 14.60 -38.92 -8.69
CA ARG A 30 14.90 -38.43 -7.33
C ARG A 30 14.65 -36.93 -7.33
N VAL A 31 13.53 -36.49 -6.73
CA VAL A 31 13.36 -35.08 -6.38
C VAL A 31 14.36 -34.78 -5.26
N ASP A 32 15.51 -34.25 -5.64
CA ASP A 32 16.60 -33.92 -4.72
C ASP A 32 16.12 -32.84 -3.75
N ARG A 33 16.36 -33.04 -2.44
CA ARG A 33 16.04 -32.03 -1.41
C ARG A 33 16.80 -30.72 -1.67
N GLY A 34 17.92 -30.78 -2.41
CA GLY A 34 18.64 -29.60 -2.90
C GLY A 34 17.80 -28.73 -3.83
N THR A 35 17.02 -29.32 -4.74
CA THR A 35 16.20 -28.62 -5.74
C THR A 35 14.99 -27.93 -5.11
N VAL A 36 14.42 -28.50 -4.05
CA VAL A 36 13.34 -27.86 -3.27
C VAL A 36 13.88 -26.69 -2.44
N LYS A 37 15.13 -26.80 -1.94
CA LYS A 37 15.79 -25.74 -1.19
C LYS A 37 16.21 -24.56 -2.09
N SER A 38 16.52 -24.81 -3.37
CA SER A 38 16.77 -23.74 -4.37
C SER A 38 15.50 -23.05 -4.87
N MET A 39 14.32 -23.65 -4.66
CA MET A 39 13.02 -23.04 -4.95
C MET A 39 12.50 -22.17 -3.80
N LEU A 40 13.03 -22.35 -2.58
CA LEU A 40 12.68 -21.49 -1.46
C LEU A 40 13.40 -20.14 -1.58
N PRO A 41 12.68 -19.02 -1.40
CA PRO A 41 13.28 -17.69 -1.48
C PRO A 41 14.39 -17.59 -0.43
N THR A 42 15.62 -17.32 -0.87
CA THR A 42 16.74 -17.14 0.04
C THR A 42 16.44 -15.94 0.96
N GLU A 43 16.87 -15.96 2.22
CA GLU A 43 16.69 -14.84 3.16
C GLU A 43 17.21 -13.50 2.58
N ARG A 44 18.20 -13.57 1.70
CA ARG A 44 18.71 -12.46 0.90
C ARG A 44 17.66 -11.90 -0.06
N THR A 45 16.94 -12.75 -0.79
CA THR A 45 15.87 -12.34 -1.74
C THR A 45 14.72 -11.66 -1.02
N LYS A 46 14.30 -12.21 0.13
CA LYS A 46 13.28 -11.59 0.99
C LYS A 46 13.70 -10.19 1.44
N SER A 47 14.91 -10.06 1.96
CA SER A 47 15.46 -8.77 2.40
C SER A 47 15.56 -7.75 1.25
N ILE A 48 15.99 -8.19 0.06
CA ILE A 48 16.07 -7.34 -1.14
C ILE A 48 14.67 -6.85 -1.55
N SER A 49 13.66 -7.73 -1.54
CA SER A 49 12.29 -7.35 -1.90
C SER A 49 11.71 -6.28 -0.97
N VAL A 50 11.96 -6.38 0.34
CA VAL A 50 11.55 -5.39 1.34
C VAL A 50 12.29 -4.08 1.12
N ALA A 51 13.61 -4.11 0.93
CA ALA A 51 14.40 -2.91 0.69
C ALA A 51 13.95 -2.18 -0.58
N LEU A 52 13.72 -2.92 -1.67
CA LEU A 52 13.23 -2.36 -2.92
C LEU A 52 11.86 -1.72 -2.76
N TYR A 53 10.93 -2.37 -2.05
CA TYR A 53 9.60 -1.81 -1.74
C TYR A 53 9.68 -0.51 -0.94
N VAL A 54 10.50 -0.48 0.11
CA VAL A 54 10.66 0.70 0.96
C VAL A 54 11.26 1.87 0.17
N LEU A 55 12.32 1.61 -0.60
CA LEU A 55 13.01 2.62 -1.39
C LEU A 55 12.16 3.15 -2.56
N SER A 56 11.52 2.25 -3.32
CA SER A 56 10.65 2.63 -4.44
C SER A 56 9.48 3.48 -3.95
N SER A 57 8.88 3.10 -2.82
CA SER A 57 7.75 3.83 -2.28
C SER A 57 8.15 5.18 -1.71
N LEU A 58 9.34 5.27 -1.11
CA LEU A 58 9.90 6.53 -0.66
C LEU A 58 10.13 7.48 -1.83
N ALA A 59 10.79 7.00 -2.89
CA ALA A 59 11.05 7.77 -4.09
C ALA A 59 9.74 8.28 -4.73
N MET A 60 8.74 7.40 -4.87
CA MET A 60 7.43 7.78 -5.41
C MET A 60 6.72 8.84 -4.55
N THR A 61 6.77 8.69 -3.23
CA THR A 61 6.15 9.65 -2.29
C THR A 61 6.84 11.01 -2.36
N SER A 62 8.18 11.03 -2.38
CA SER A 62 8.96 12.27 -2.52
C SER A 62 8.70 12.96 -3.86
N LEU A 63 8.60 12.19 -4.96
CA LEU A 63 8.32 12.73 -6.28
C LEU A 63 6.90 13.30 -6.38
N THR A 64 5.92 12.62 -5.78
CA THR A 64 4.53 13.12 -5.66
C THR A 64 4.47 14.41 -4.85
N LYS A 65 5.19 14.46 -3.71
CA LYS A 65 5.30 15.66 -2.88
C LYS A 65 5.98 16.82 -3.61
N TYR A 66 7.02 16.54 -4.40
CA TYR A 66 7.67 17.54 -5.25
C TYR A 66 6.68 18.14 -6.25
N ALA A 67 5.92 17.31 -6.98
CA ALA A 67 4.89 17.79 -7.92
C ALA A 67 3.82 18.63 -7.21
N ALA A 68 3.38 18.18 -6.04
CA ALA A 68 2.33 18.85 -5.28
C ALA A 68 2.78 20.19 -4.67
N SER A 69 3.99 20.27 -4.10
CA SER A 69 4.41 21.42 -3.27
C SER A 69 5.50 22.29 -3.85
N ALA A 70 6.52 21.71 -4.50
CA ALA A 70 7.64 22.48 -5.04
C ALA A 70 7.31 22.99 -6.44
N TRP A 71 6.77 22.12 -7.29
CA TRP A 71 6.36 22.47 -8.65
C TRP A 71 4.95 23.07 -8.71
N GLN A 72 4.11 22.81 -7.69
CA GLN A 72 2.73 23.30 -7.59
C GLN A 72 1.89 22.96 -8.84
N PHE A 73 2.12 21.79 -9.43
CA PHE A 73 1.43 21.38 -10.65
C PHE A 73 -0.08 21.28 -10.43
N PRO A 74 -0.92 21.99 -11.23
CA PRO A 74 -2.36 22.04 -11.00
C PRO A 74 -3.10 20.75 -11.41
N GLY A 75 -2.50 19.93 -12.28
CA GLY A 75 -3.11 18.73 -12.84
C GLY A 75 -2.95 17.48 -11.98
N SER A 76 -3.44 17.51 -10.74
CA SER A 76 -3.38 16.34 -9.85
C SER A 76 -4.06 15.11 -10.45
N SER A 77 -5.22 15.28 -11.07
CA SER A 77 -5.99 14.21 -11.68
C SER A 77 -5.28 13.62 -12.91
N LEU A 78 -4.56 14.47 -13.67
CA LEU A 78 -3.75 14.03 -14.81
C LEU A 78 -2.61 13.10 -14.37
N LEU A 79 -1.88 13.45 -13.31
CA LEU A 79 -0.80 12.62 -12.78
C LEU A 79 -1.32 11.25 -12.31
N LEU A 80 -2.43 11.25 -11.57
CA LEU A 80 -3.06 10.03 -11.08
C LEU A 80 -3.64 9.18 -12.21
N LEU A 81 -4.19 9.81 -13.26
CA LEU A 81 -4.67 9.13 -14.46
C LEU A 81 -3.53 8.42 -15.19
N ILE A 82 -2.41 9.11 -15.40
CA ILE A 82 -1.21 8.55 -16.03
C ILE A 82 -0.68 7.35 -15.24
N GLU A 83 -0.66 7.43 -13.91
CA GLU A 83 -0.27 6.32 -13.03
C GLU A 83 -1.21 5.10 -13.18
N CYS A 84 -2.52 5.35 -13.30
CA CYS A 84 -3.51 4.28 -13.53
C CYS A 84 -3.27 3.59 -14.89
N TRP A 85 -3.09 4.36 -15.96
CA TRP A 85 -2.80 3.81 -17.29
C TRP A 85 -1.46 3.07 -17.35
N ALA A 86 -0.43 3.60 -16.70
CA ALA A 86 0.86 2.92 -16.58
C ALA A 86 0.72 1.57 -15.86
N THR A 87 -0.08 1.53 -14.79
CA THR A 87 -0.35 0.30 -14.04
C THR A 87 -1.10 -0.73 -14.91
N VAL A 88 -2.12 -0.29 -15.64
CA VAL A 88 -2.86 -1.15 -16.58
C VAL A 88 -1.93 -1.69 -17.68
N ALA A 89 -1.10 -0.83 -18.28
CA ALA A 89 -0.15 -1.23 -19.33
C ALA A 89 0.90 -2.24 -18.82
N ALA A 90 1.47 -1.99 -17.63
CA ALA A 90 2.44 -2.89 -17.01
C ALA A 90 1.83 -4.27 -16.72
N LEU A 91 0.57 -4.29 -16.27
CA LEU A 91 -0.18 -5.51 -16.02
C LEU A 91 -0.50 -6.25 -17.34
N TYR A 92 -0.95 -5.57 -18.39
CA TYR A 92 -1.15 -6.20 -19.70
C TYR A 92 0.14 -6.83 -20.24
N ALA A 93 1.28 -6.16 -20.08
CA ALA A 93 2.58 -6.68 -20.50
C ALA A 93 3.02 -7.93 -19.72
N TYR A 94 2.55 -8.10 -18.48
CA TYR A 94 2.92 -9.22 -17.61
C TYR A 94 2.27 -10.56 -18.01
N GLN A 95 1.30 -10.59 -18.94
CA GLN A 95 0.63 -11.81 -19.45
C GLN A 95 0.05 -12.76 -18.37
N GLY A 96 -0.10 -12.32 -17.13
CA GLY A 96 -0.84 -13.04 -16.09
C GLY A 96 -2.32 -13.00 -16.42
N GLY A 97 -2.94 -14.15 -16.70
CA GLY A 97 -4.37 -14.22 -17.02
C GLY A 97 -5.22 -13.53 -15.96
N TYR A 98 -6.10 -12.63 -16.39
CA TYR A 98 -7.07 -11.96 -15.52
C TYR A 98 -8.33 -12.80 -15.38
N GLN A 99 -8.92 -12.78 -14.20
CA GLN A 99 -10.30 -13.26 -14.06
C GLN A 99 -11.22 -12.45 -15.01
N PRO A 100 -12.14 -13.11 -15.74
CA PRO A 100 -13.10 -12.40 -16.57
C PRO A 100 -14.08 -11.62 -15.70
N TRP A 101 -14.62 -10.54 -16.26
CA TRP A 101 -15.64 -9.71 -15.61
C TRP A 101 -16.82 -10.58 -15.14
N SER A 102 -17.09 -10.60 -13.83
CA SER A 102 -18.22 -11.30 -13.24
C SER A 102 -19.16 -10.33 -12.52
N TRP A 103 -20.42 -10.72 -12.37
CA TRP A 103 -21.42 -9.91 -11.66
C TRP A 103 -21.00 -9.60 -10.21
N ARG A 104 -20.32 -10.55 -9.55
CA ARG A 104 -19.81 -10.38 -8.17
C ARG A 104 -18.71 -9.31 -8.09
N VAL A 105 -17.86 -9.23 -9.12
CA VAL A 105 -16.84 -8.17 -9.24
C VAL A 105 -17.52 -6.82 -9.37
N LEU A 106 -18.51 -6.70 -10.27
CA LEU A 106 -19.20 -5.45 -10.52
C LEU A 106 -19.99 -4.95 -9.29
N GLN A 107 -20.51 -5.84 -8.46
CA GLN A 107 -21.28 -5.46 -7.27
C GLN A 107 -20.42 -4.92 -6.12
N HIS A 108 -19.21 -5.46 -5.92
CA HIS A 108 -18.42 -5.17 -4.71
C HIS A 108 -17.19 -4.29 -4.94
N LEU A 109 -16.69 -4.23 -6.17
CA LEU A 109 -15.45 -3.54 -6.48
C LEU A 109 -15.59 -2.03 -6.69
N PRO A 110 -16.66 -1.49 -7.34
CA PRO A 110 -16.76 -0.05 -7.61
C PRO A 110 -16.68 0.82 -6.35
N LEU A 111 -17.27 0.40 -5.24
CA LEU A 111 -17.20 1.16 -3.99
C LEU A 111 -15.76 1.21 -3.44
N ALA A 112 -15.02 0.11 -3.55
CA ALA A 112 -13.61 0.06 -3.15
C ALA A 112 -12.76 0.99 -4.01
N THR A 113 -12.95 0.96 -5.33
CA THR A 113 -12.16 1.77 -6.26
C THR A 113 -12.45 3.27 -6.10
N VAL A 114 -13.71 3.66 -5.88
CA VAL A 114 -14.06 5.05 -5.51
C VAL A 114 -13.34 5.49 -4.25
N ALA A 115 -13.32 4.66 -3.19
CA ALA A 115 -12.59 4.98 -1.97
C ALA A 115 -11.07 5.12 -2.22
N LYS A 116 -10.50 4.30 -3.12
CA LYS A 116 -9.09 4.43 -3.53
C LYS A 116 -8.83 5.73 -4.29
N ALA A 117 -9.68 6.07 -5.26
CA ALA A 117 -9.58 7.30 -6.05
C ALA A 117 -9.66 8.54 -5.16
N LEU A 118 -10.63 8.58 -4.23
CA LEU A 118 -10.75 9.64 -3.24
C LEU A 118 -9.49 9.75 -2.38
N ASN A 119 -8.95 8.63 -1.88
CA ASN A 119 -7.69 8.66 -1.15
C ASN A 119 -6.54 9.24 -1.99
N MET A 120 -6.40 8.84 -3.26
CA MET A 120 -5.33 9.31 -4.14
C MET A 120 -5.44 10.83 -4.37
N TYR A 121 -6.63 11.31 -4.69
CA TYR A 121 -6.90 12.73 -4.91
C TYR A 121 -6.69 13.58 -3.65
N LEU A 122 -7.30 13.18 -2.53
CA LEU A 122 -7.17 13.88 -1.25
C LEU A 122 -5.72 13.85 -0.73
N SER A 123 -5.01 12.72 -0.91
CA SER A 123 -3.59 12.62 -0.54
C SER A 123 -2.73 13.63 -1.29
N PHE A 124 -2.98 13.82 -2.59
CA PHE A 124 -2.24 14.81 -3.39
C PHE A 124 -2.48 16.23 -2.88
N ILE A 125 -3.75 16.60 -2.64
CA ILE A 125 -4.09 17.94 -2.13
C ILE A 125 -3.55 18.14 -0.71
N ALA A 126 -3.63 17.13 0.15
CA ALA A 126 -3.06 17.16 1.49
C ALA A 126 -1.55 17.39 1.42
N MET A 127 -0.83 16.62 0.59
CA MET A 127 0.60 16.81 0.36
C MET A 127 0.96 18.20 -0.14
N ARG A 128 0.10 18.87 -0.92
CA ARG A 128 0.34 20.25 -1.35
C ARG A 128 0.34 21.25 -0.19
N ARG A 129 -0.46 20.99 0.85
CA ARG A 129 -0.66 21.92 1.97
C ARG A 129 0.11 21.59 3.23
N THR A 130 0.38 20.31 3.49
CA THR A 130 1.11 19.86 4.68
C THR A 130 2.53 19.44 4.34
N SER A 131 3.46 19.57 5.28
CA SER A 131 4.79 18.95 5.16
C SER A 131 4.69 17.41 5.02
N LEU A 132 5.67 16.79 4.38
CA LEU A 132 5.68 15.33 4.19
C LEU A 132 5.72 14.55 5.52
N PRO A 133 6.49 14.97 6.54
CA PRO A 133 6.48 14.35 7.87
C PRO A 133 5.09 14.31 8.47
N VAL A 134 4.42 15.46 8.54
CA VAL A 134 3.10 15.61 9.16
C VAL A 134 2.05 14.79 8.42
N TYR A 135 2.07 14.84 7.08
CA TYR A 135 1.21 13.98 6.25
C TYR A 135 1.39 12.49 6.59
N ASN A 136 2.63 12.02 6.70
CA ASN A 136 2.91 10.63 7.04
C ASN A 136 2.43 10.27 8.46
N ILE A 137 2.63 11.17 9.43
CA ILE A 137 2.21 11.03 10.83
C ILE A 137 0.68 10.92 10.94
N LEU A 138 -0.06 11.77 10.24
CA LEU A 138 -1.53 11.71 10.20
C LEU A 138 -2.03 10.41 9.57
N LYS A 139 -1.37 9.95 8.49
CA LYS A 139 -1.71 8.66 7.87
C LYS A 139 -1.42 7.46 8.77
N ARG A 140 -0.63 7.59 9.83
CA ARG A 140 -0.46 6.52 10.82
C ARG A 140 -1.74 6.22 11.58
N LEU A 141 -2.73 7.11 11.59
CA LEU A 141 -4.04 6.85 12.19
C LEU A 141 -4.91 5.92 11.33
N GLN A 142 -4.44 5.47 10.16
CA GLN A 142 -5.15 4.51 9.32
C GLN A 142 -5.69 3.29 10.09
N PRO A 143 -4.94 2.63 11.01
CA PRO A 143 -5.47 1.51 11.80
C PRO A 143 -6.70 1.85 12.65
N VAL A 144 -6.82 3.10 13.14
CA VAL A 144 -8.01 3.56 13.87
C VAL A 144 -9.24 3.46 12.98
N TYR A 145 -9.14 4.02 11.77
CA TYR A 145 -10.21 3.92 10.78
C TYR A 145 -10.49 2.47 10.39
N ALA A 146 -9.44 1.66 10.26
CA ALA A 146 -9.57 0.26 9.86
C ALA A 146 -10.36 -0.54 10.89
N MET A 147 -10.07 -0.39 12.18
CA MET A 147 -10.82 -1.08 13.24
C MET A 147 -12.30 -0.70 13.25
N VAL A 148 -12.61 0.59 13.15
CA VAL A 148 -14.00 1.07 13.14
C VAL A 148 -14.74 0.55 11.91
N GLN A 149 -14.13 0.67 10.72
CA GLN A 149 -14.74 0.24 9.46
C GLN A 149 -14.89 -1.28 9.37
N ASP A 150 -13.90 -2.05 9.84
CA ASP A 150 -13.96 -3.51 9.84
C ASP A 150 -15.06 -4.01 10.80
N TRP A 151 -15.21 -3.37 11.96
CA TRP A 151 -16.32 -3.64 12.87
C TRP A 151 -17.68 -3.36 12.24
N PHE A 152 -17.87 -2.20 11.58
CA PHE A 152 -19.13 -1.87 10.91
C PHE A 152 -19.45 -2.77 9.70
N ILE A 153 -18.45 -3.12 8.89
CA ILE A 153 -18.65 -3.83 7.61
C ILE A 153 -18.68 -5.35 7.81
N ARG A 154 -17.84 -5.89 8.69
CA ARG A 154 -17.66 -7.34 8.88
C ARG A 154 -18.12 -7.86 10.24
N GLY A 155 -18.37 -6.99 11.21
CA GLY A 155 -18.74 -7.40 12.57
C GLY A 155 -17.59 -8.05 13.35
N THR A 156 -16.35 -7.88 12.91
CA THR A 156 -15.16 -8.43 13.56
C THR A 156 -14.82 -7.59 14.80
N CYS A 157 -14.65 -8.27 15.95
CA CYS A 157 -14.19 -7.63 17.17
C CYS A 157 -12.65 -7.65 17.19
N PRO A 158 -11.99 -6.49 17.35
CA PRO A 158 -10.54 -6.43 17.42
C PRO A 158 -10.01 -7.05 18.71
N ASP A 159 -8.81 -7.62 18.64
CA ASP A 159 -8.14 -8.19 19.81
C ASP A 159 -7.64 -7.09 20.76
N ALA A 160 -7.53 -7.38 22.05
CA ALA A 160 -7.09 -6.39 23.05
C ALA A 160 -5.71 -5.80 22.72
N TRP A 161 -4.81 -6.59 22.13
CA TRP A 161 -3.50 -6.14 21.67
C TRP A 161 -3.57 -5.24 20.43
N GLU A 162 -4.53 -5.45 19.53
CA GLU A 162 -4.77 -4.56 18.40
C GLU A 162 -5.27 -3.20 18.92
N CYS A 163 -6.21 -3.19 19.87
CA CYS A 163 -6.70 -1.99 20.54
C CYS A 163 -5.58 -1.21 21.24
N LEU A 164 -4.70 -1.90 21.98
CA LEU A 164 -3.55 -1.29 22.64
C LEU A 164 -2.59 -0.65 21.62
N GLY A 165 -2.27 -1.36 20.54
CA GLY A 165 -1.41 -0.85 19.47
C GLY A 165 -1.98 0.43 18.86
N VAL A 166 -3.29 0.44 18.56
CA VAL A 166 -3.97 1.61 18.02
C VAL A 166 -4.03 2.77 19.02
N ALA A 167 -4.28 2.51 20.29
CA ALA A 167 -4.24 3.55 21.33
C ALA A 167 -2.85 4.22 21.42
N LEU A 168 -1.77 3.44 21.35
CA LEU A 168 -0.40 3.96 21.32
C LEU A 168 -0.09 4.77 20.06
N ILE A 169 -0.57 4.31 18.90
CA ILE A 169 -0.47 5.07 17.64
C ILE A 169 -1.17 6.41 17.78
N SER A 170 -2.41 6.42 18.27
CA SER A 170 -3.20 7.64 18.46
C SER A 170 -2.54 8.61 19.42
N ALA A 171 -2.11 8.14 20.60
CA ALA A 171 -1.43 8.96 21.59
C ALA A 171 -0.14 9.57 21.02
N GLY A 172 0.70 8.74 20.37
CA GLY A 172 1.94 9.21 19.77
C GLY A 172 1.71 10.20 18.63
N THR A 173 0.71 9.98 17.78
CA THR A 173 0.37 10.91 16.69
C THR A 173 -0.12 12.26 17.23
N VAL A 174 -0.93 12.29 18.30
CA VAL A 174 -1.36 13.54 18.94
C VAL A 174 -0.18 14.31 19.51
N VAL A 175 0.71 13.64 20.26
CA VAL A 175 1.93 14.25 20.79
C VAL A 175 2.81 14.79 19.67
N THR A 176 2.89 14.06 18.55
CA THR A 176 3.66 14.50 17.38
C THR A 176 3.06 15.75 16.74
N GLY A 177 1.73 15.80 16.59
CA GLY A 177 1.02 16.95 16.03
C GLY A 177 1.10 18.21 16.90
N ILE A 178 1.11 18.07 18.23
CA ILE A 178 1.38 19.20 19.15
C ILE A 178 2.78 19.79 18.91
N GLY A 179 3.73 18.94 18.49
CA GLY A 179 5.09 19.34 18.18
C GLY A 179 5.32 19.83 16.75
N ASP A 180 4.27 19.99 15.94
CA ASP A 180 4.36 20.49 14.56
C ASP A 180 4.42 22.02 14.52
N LEU A 181 5.35 22.55 13.72
CA LEU A 181 5.59 23.98 13.56
C LEU A 181 4.81 24.57 12.36
N ASP A 182 4.41 23.74 11.40
CA ASP A 182 3.77 24.15 10.14
C ASP A 182 2.28 23.74 10.09
N PHE A 183 1.54 24.03 11.16
CA PHE A 183 0.15 23.59 11.29
C PHE A 183 -0.78 24.26 10.25
N ASP A 184 -1.30 23.47 9.31
CA ASP A 184 -2.43 23.84 8.45
C ASP A 184 -3.63 22.91 8.69
N LEU A 185 -4.67 23.44 9.35
CA LEU A 185 -5.90 22.70 9.63
C LEU A 185 -6.51 22.07 8.37
N THR A 186 -6.47 22.75 7.22
CA THR A 186 -7.10 22.20 6.01
C THR A 186 -6.34 20.99 5.50
N GLY A 187 -5.02 21.10 5.39
CA GLY A 187 -4.15 19.99 5.03
C GLY A 187 -4.27 18.80 5.99
N TYR A 188 -4.41 19.07 7.29
CA TYR A 188 -4.62 18.05 8.31
C TYR A 188 -5.93 17.28 8.09
N MET A 189 -7.04 18.00 7.92
CA MET A 189 -8.36 17.39 7.68
C MET A 189 -8.37 16.56 6.39
N LEU A 190 -7.73 17.06 5.33
CA LEU A 190 -7.58 16.32 4.07
C LEU A 190 -6.73 15.06 4.23
N ALA A 191 -5.63 15.11 4.98
CA ALA A 191 -4.78 13.95 5.24
C ALA A 191 -5.51 12.87 6.07
N LEU A 192 -6.28 13.28 7.09
CA LEU A 192 -7.11 12.38 7.89
C LEU A 192 -8.22 11.74 7.05
N LEU A 193 -8.90 12.52 6.21
CA LEU A 193 -9.92 12.00 5.30
C LEU A 193 -9.30 11.03 4.28
N ALA A 194 -8.14 11.36 3.72
CA ALA A 194 -7.40 10.46 2.84
C ALA A 194 -7.04 9.14 3.54
N ALA A 195 -6.57 9.20 4.79
CA ALA A 195 -6.29 8.01 5.59
C ALA A 195 -7.55 7.15 5.83
N GLY A 196 -8.69 7.78 6.10
CA GLY A 196 -9.99 7.12 6.24
C GLY A 196 -10.45 6.43 4.94
N CYS A 197 -10.31 7.11 3.80
CA CYS A 197 -10.61 6.54 2.47
C CYS A 197 -9.65 5.39 2.11
N GLN A 198 -8.36 5.51 2.44
CA GLN A 198 -7.37 4.45 2.24
C GLN A 198 -7.74 3.20 3.03
N SER A 199 -8.12 3.39 4.29
CA SER A 199 -8.57 2.31 5.16
C SER A 199 -9.84 1.65 4.61
N LEU A 200 -10.81 2.46 4.17
CA LEU A 200 -12.07 1.98 3.61
C LEU A 200 -11.82 1.13 2.36
N TYR A 201 -10.95 1.59 1.46
CA TYR A 201 -10.50 0.81 0.31
C TYR A 201 -9.93 -0.54 0.75
N LEU A 202 -9.05 -0.57 1.74
CA LEU A 202 -8.41 -1.82 2.19
C LEU A 202 -9.45 -2.83 2.75
N VAL A 203 -10.41 -2.37 3.54
CA VAL A 203 -11.47 -3.23 4.10
C VAL A 203 -12.39 -3.76 3.00
N LEU A 204 -12.84 -2.88 2.09
CA LEU A 204 -13.71 -3.24 0.97
C LEU A 204 -13.00 -4.12 -0.06
N ALA A 205 -11.74 -3.83 -0.37
CA ALA A 205 -10.93 -4.61 -1.29
C ALA A 205 -10.73 -6.04 -0.77
N ARG A 206 -10.41 -6.21 0.51
CA ARG A 206 -10.37 -7.54 1.15
C ARG A 206 -11.73 -8.23 1.04
N ASN A 207 -12.84 -7.51 1.17
CA ASN A 207 -14.19 -8.11 1.15
C ASN A 207 -14.56 -8.52 -0.27
N ALA A 208 -14.16 -7.74 -1.27
CA ALA A 208 -14.29 -8.09 -2.67
C ALA A 208 -13.43 -9.31 -3.04
N GLN A 209 -12.19 -9.39 -2.55
CA GLN A 209 -11.33 -10.56 -2.74
C GLN A 209 -11.95 -11.83 -2.14
N ASP A 210 -12.50 -11.75 -0.93
CA ASP A 210 -13.14 -12.90 -0.28
C ASP A 210 -14.43 -13.35 -0.98
N ARG A 211 -15.25 -12.42 -1.51
CA ARG A 211 -16.55 -12.72 -2.13
C ARG A 211 -16.50 -13.07 -3.61
N ALA A 212 -15.55 -12.49 -4.34
CA ALA A 212 -15.38 -12.69 -5.77
C ALA A 212 -14.15 -13.55 -6.10
N GLU A 213 -13.46 -14.10 -5.09
CA GLU A 213 -12.29 -14.97 -5.23
C GLU A 213 -11.18 -14.36 -6.11
N LEU A 214 -11.01 -13.03 -5.98
CA LEU A 214 -10.07 -12.26 -6.79
C LEU A 214 -8.63 -12.39 -6.30
N SER A 215 -7.71 -12.57 -7.24
CA SER A 215 -6.28 -12.43 -6.95
C SER A 215 -5.93 -10.98 -6.58
N SER A 216 -4.82 -10.80 -5.87
CA SER A 216 -4.26 -9.48 -5.60
C SER A 216 -3.92 -8.73 -6.90
N MET A 217 -3.53 -9.45 -7.96
CA MET A 217 -3.29 -8.83 -9.27
C MET A 217 -4.58 -8.35 -9.95
N ASP A 218 -5.63 -9.17 -9.93
CA ASP A 218 -6.95 -8.79 -10.47
C ASP A 218 -7.47 -7.52 -9.79
N LEU A 219 -7.34 -7.47 -8.46
CA LEU A 219 -7.73 -6.31 -7.67
C LEU A 219 -6.98 -5.03 -8.10
N VAL A 220 -5.67 -5.11 -8.33
CA VAL A 220 -4.88 -3.95 -8.79
C VAL A 220 -5.29 -3.54 -10.20
N PHE A 221 -5.47 -4.51 -11.10
CA PHE A 221 -5.91 -4.27 -12.48
C PHE A 221 -7.24 -3.51 -12.51
N TYR A 222 -8.26 -4.07 -11.88
CA TYR A 222 -9.58 -3.47 -11.85
C TYR A 222 -9.59 -2.12 -11.12
N THR A 223 -8.82 -1.99 -10.03
CA THR A 223 -8.71 -0.71 -9.34
C THR A 223 -8.10 0.37 -10.23
N ALA A 224 -7.03 0.06 -10.96
CA ALA A 224 -6.42 0.98 -11.91
C ALA A 224 -7.37 1.31 -13.07
N PHE A 225 -8.11 0.33 -13.58
CA PHE A 225 -9.08 0.52 -14.66
C PHE A 225 -10.28 1.38 -14.25
N TYR A 226 -10.91 1.11 -13.10
CA TYR A 226 -12.02 1.95 -12.62
C TYR A 226 -11.55 3.36 -12.26
N ASN A 227 -10.37 3.48 -11.64
CA ASN A 227 -9.80 4.78 -11.32
C ASN A 227 -9.47 5.59 -12.58
N SER A 228 -9.02 4.96 -13.66
CA SER A 228 -8.77 5.68 -14.91
C SER A 228 -10.06 6.28 -15.47
N ILE A 229 -11.18 5.53 -15.44
CA ILE A 229 -12.50 6.04 -15.85
C ILE A 229 -12.93 7.22 -14.96
N LEU A 230 -12.70 7.14 -13.64
CA LEU A 230 -13.06 8.23 -12.71
C LEU A 230 -12.19 9.49 -12.88
N PHE A 231 -10.90 9.33 -13.18
CA PHE A 231 -9.98 10.46 -13.32
C PHE A 231 -10.05 11.15 -14.69
N VAL A 232 -10.61 10.53 -15.73
CA VAL A 232 -10.82 11.17 -17.05
C VAL A 232 -11.65 12.46 -16.96
N PRO A 233 -12.89 12.48 -16.41
CA PRO A 233 -13.66 13.70 -16.31
C PRO A 233 -13.02 14.74 -15.37
N LEU A 234 -12.37 14.30 -14.29
CA LEU A 234 -11.64 15.20 -13.39
C LEU A 234 -10.46 15.89 -14.10
N THR A 235 -9.73 15.13 -14.92
CA THR A 235 -8.65 15.67 -15.76
C THR A 235 -9.17 16.67 -16.78
N ALA A 236 -10.34 16.41 -17.38
CA ALA A 236 -10.97 17.35 -18.31
C ALA A 236 -11.32 18.68 -17.64
N VAL A 237 -11.76 18.65 -16.37
CA VAL A 237 -12.03 19.87 -15.57
C VAL A 237 -10.74 20.62 -15.22
N GLU A 238 -9.65 19.91 -14.92
CA GLU A 238 -8.34 20.52 -14.62
C GLU A 238 -7.58 21.00 -15.88
N LEU A 239 -7.98 20.54 -17.07
CA LEU A 239 -7.26 20.77 -18.33
C LEU A 239 -7.00 22.26 -18.65
N PRO A 240 -7.95 23.20 -18.45
CA PRO A 240 -7.68 24.62 -18.67
C PRO A 240 -6.58 25.18 -17.75
N SER A 241 -6.59 24.78 -16.48
CA SER A 241 -5.58 25.18 -15.49
C SER A 241 -4.21 24.58 -15.82
N VAL A 242 -4.18 23.34 -16.32
CA VAL A 242 -2.94 22.70 -16.79
C VAL A 242 -2.42 23.40 -18.06
N ALA A 243 -3.30 23.71 -19.02
CA ALA A 243 -2.91 24.35 -20.27
C ALA A 243 -2.30 25.75 -20.01
N THR A 244 -2.92 26.54 -19.14
CA THR A 244 -2.40 27.85 -18.73
C THR A 244 -1.07 27.73 -17.99
N PHE A 245 -0.92 26.74 -17.10
CA PHE A 245 0.36 26.47 -16.43
C PHE A 245 1.47 26.09 -17.41
N LEU A 246 1.18 25.25 -18.40
CA LEU A 246 2.15 24.79 -19.40
C LEU A 246 2.59 25.86 -20.40
N GLN A 247 1.88 26.99 -20.50
CA GLN A 247 2.34 28.16 -21.27
C GLN A 247 3.52 28.88 -20.60
N GLY A 248 3.82 28.55 -19.34
CA GLY A 248 4.99 29.06 -18.63
C GLY A 248 6.32 28.68 -19.32
N PRO A 249 7.37 29.50 -19.13
CA PRO A 249 8.66 29.28 -19.79
C PRO A 249 9.28 27.94 -19.36
N GLY A 250 9.37 26.99 -20.30
CA GLY A 250 9.99 25.68 -20.08
C GLY A 250 9.10 24.64 -19.39
N GLU A 251 7.84 24.95 -19.08
CA GLU A 251 6.96 24.06 -18.30
C GLU A 251 6.59 22.77 -19.03
N VAL A 252 6.44 22.82 -20.36
CA VAL A 252 6.26 21.60 -21.17
C VAL A 252 7.47 20.67 -21.06
N PHE A 253 8.69 21.22 -21.09
CA PHE A 253 9.91 20.42 -20.95
C PHE A 253 10.07 19.86 -19.53
N ASN A 254 9.72 20.66 -18.51
CA ASN A 254 9.69 20.22 -17.11
C ASN A 254 8.71 19.06 -16.91
N LEU A 255 7.50 19.13 -17.49
CA LEU A 255 6.52 18.05 -17.47
C LEU A 255 7.08 16.78 -18.11
N LEU A 256 7.63 16.86 -19.33
CA LEU A 256 8.19 15.70 -20.01
C LEU A 256 9.34 15.04 -19.21
N ARG A 257 10.24 15.86 -18.65
CA ARG A 257 11.33 15.39 -17.79
C ARG A 257 10.84 14.75 -16.50
N PHE A 258 9.73 15.24 -15.94
CA PHE A 258 9.11 14.70 -14.72
C PHE A 258 8.34 13.39 -14.98
N MET A 259 7.69 13.25 -16.13
CA MET A 259 6.81 12.12 -16.44
C MET A 259 7.54 10.78 -16.51
N LEU A 260 8.72 10.75 -17.15
CA LEU A 260 9.48 9.51 -17.30
C LEU A 260 9.86 8.87 -15.94
N PRO A 261 10.51 9.57 -14.98
CA PRO A 261 10.79 9.00 -13.68
C PRO A 261 9.52 8.73 -12.86
N TYR A 262 8.45 9.54 -13.02
CA TYR A 262 7.18 9.33 -12.32
C TYR A 262 6.53 8.00 -12.70
N VAL A 263 6.37 7.74 -14.00
CA VAL A 263 5.80 6.49 -14.51
C VAL A 263 6.70 5.30 -14.18
N PHE A 264 8.01 5.45 -14.33
CA PHE A 264 8.97 4.38 -14.03
C PHE A 264 8.93 3.99 -12.54
N LEU A 265 8.97 4.96 -11.62
CA LEU A 265 8.91 4.70 -10.18
C LEU A 265 7.55 4.12 -9.77
N GLY A 266 6.45 4.56 -10.39
CA GLY A 266 5.13 3.95 -10.19
C GLY A 266 5.12 2.46 -10.56
N ALA A 267 5.69 2.10 -11.71
CA ALA A 267 5.82 0.71 -12.14
C ALA A 267 6.71 -0.11 -11.18
N VAL A 268 7.86 0.42 -10.79
CA VAL A 268 8.77 -0.22 -9.81
C VAL A 268 8.09 -0.39 -8.45
N LEU A 269 7.30 0.59 -8.00
CA LEU A 269 6.54 0.50 -6.76
C LEU A 269 5.48 -0.61 -6.80
N ASN A 270 4.72 -0.69 -7.89
CA ASN A 270 3.71 -1.74 -8.04
C ASN A 270 4.36 -3.13 -8.09
N PHE A 271 5.43 -3.29 -8.88
CA PHE A 271 6.19 -4.54 -8.95
C PHE A 271 6.79 -4.94 -7.60
N SER A 272 7.48 -4.02 -6.93
CA SER A 272 8.11 -4.28 -5.64
C SER A 272 7.10 -4.56 -4.52
N THR A 273 5.92 -3.95 -4.57
CA THR A 273 4.82 -4.26 -3.64
C THR A 273 4.32 -5.70 -3.84
N PHE A 274 4.11 -6.10 -5.10
CA PHE A 274 3.72 -7.47 -5.42
C PHE A 274 4.80 -8.47 -5.00
N TRP A 275 6.07 -8.22 -5.38
CA TRP A 275 7.19 -9.10 -5.05
C TRP A 275 7.40 -9.21 -3.53
N CYS A 276 7.31 -8.10 -2.80
CA CYS A 276 7.38 -8.09 -1.35
C CYS A 276 6.23 -8.90 -0.72
N THR A 277 5.02 -8.83 -1.27
CA THR A 277 3.86 -9.57 -0.74
C THR A 277 3.92 -11.06 -1.06
N ALA A 278 4.49 -11.44 -2.21
CA ALA A 278 4.63 -12.83 -2.62
C ALA A 278 5.70 -13.58 -1.80
N GLU A 279 6.85 -12.93 -1.56
CA GLU A 279 8.02 -13.58 -0.95
C GLU A 279 8.04 -13.52 0.58
N ASN A 280 7.34 -12.55 1.17
CA ASN A 280 7.40 -12.29 2.61
C ASN A 280 6.13 -12.71 3.33
N SER A 281 6.30 -13.01 4.62
CA SER A 281 5.16 -13.24 5.50
C SER A 281 4.33 -11.94 5.68
N PRO A 282 3.02 -12.05 5.98
CA PRO A 282 2.19 -10.88 6.26
C PRO A 282 2.76 -9.97 7.36
N LEU A 283 3.42 -10.55 8.36
CA LEU A 283 4.09 -9.81 9.42
C LEU A 283 5.27 -8.99 8.87
N ALA A 284 6.11 -9.58 8.02
CA ALA A 284 7.25 -8.90 7.42
C ALA A 284 6.81 -7.75 6.50
N THR A 285 5.72 -7.93 5.73
CA THR A 285 5.14 -6.85 4.92
C THR A 285 4.59 -5.72 5.80
N ALA A 286 3.96 -6.03 6.94
CA ALA A 286 3.47 -5.02 7.89
C ALA A 286 4.61 -4.23 8.55
N VAL A 287 5.69 -4.94 8.93
CA VAL A 287 6.93 -4.32 9.43
C VAL A 287 7.56 -3.42 8.37
N ALA A 288 7.67 -3.89 7.13
CA ALA A 288 8.19 -3.08 6.01
C ALA A 288 7.38 -1.79 5.79
N GLY A 289 6.05 -1.88 5.86
CA GLY A 289 5.16 -0.71 5.79
C GLY A 289 5.38 0.28 6.93
N THR A 290 5.59 -0.21 8.16
CA THR A 290 5.89 0.64 9.32
C THR A 290 7.26 1.32 9.16
N SER A 291 8.28 0.58 8.76
CA SER A 291 9.63 1.09 8.50
C SER A 291 9.64 2.14 7.40
N LYS A 292 8.89 1.92 6.32
CA LYS A 292 8.68 2.91 5.25
C LYS A 292 8.14 4.23 5.80
N GLY A 293 7.15 4.19 6.70
CA GLY A 293 6.56 5.40 7.28
C GLY A 293 7.57 6.24 8.06
N ILE A 294 8.44 5.59 8.84
CA ILE A 294 9.52 6.26 9.59
C ILE A 294 10.53 6.87 8.62
N LEU A 295 11.02 6.08 7.66
CA LEU A 295 12.02 6.54 6.69
C LEU A 295 11.48 7.68 5.82
N SER A 296 10.21 7.62 5.42
CA SER A 296 9.56 8.71 4.67
C SER A 296 9.39 9.98 5.49
N THR A 297 9.21 9.86 6.80
CA THR A 297 9.21 11.01 7.71
C THR A 297 10.60 11.65 7.78
N VAL A 298 11.65 10.85 8.00
CA VAL A 298 13.04 11.35 8.08
C VAL A 298 13.50 11.98 6.76
N VAL A 299 13.31 11.29 5.64
CA VAL A 299 13.69 11.80 4.32
C VAL A 299 12.82 12.99 3.91
N GLY A 300 11.55 13.02 4.31
CA GLY A 300 10.67 14.17 4.12
C GLY A 300 11.21 15.42 4.81
N MET A 301 11.74 15.30 6.03
CA MET A 301 12.40 16.42 6.72
C MET A 301 13.67 16.87 5.99
N LEU A 302 14.53 15.92 5.61
CA LEU A 302 15.80 16.23 4.95
C LEU A 302 15.63 16.87 3.57
N LEU A 303 14.66 16.41 2.77
CA LEU A 303 14.45 16.90 1.41
C LEU A 303 13.63 18.20 1.35
N PHE A 304 12.69 18.40 2.27
CA PHE A 304 11.75 19.53 2.23
C PHE A 304 11.94 20.53 3.38
N GLY A 305 12.97 20.37 4.21
CA GLY A 305 13.33 21.30 5.27
C GLY A 305 12.30 21.44 6.40
N ALA A 306 11.47 20.42 6.61
CA ALA A 306 10.47 20.42 7.68
C ALA A 306 11.12 20.11 9.05
N HIS A 307 10.67 20.78 10.10
CA HIS A 307 11.25 20.67 11.44
C HIS A 307 10.23 20.13 12.45
N LEU A 308 10.62 19.10 13.19
CA LEU A 308 9.88 18.55 14.33
C LEU A 308 10.56 18.97 15.62
N THR A 309 9.77 19.45 16.59
CA THR A 309 10.26 19.72 17.94
C THR A 309 10.71 18.42 18.64
N ALA A 310 11.45 18.52 19.75
CA ALA A 310 11.83 17.35 20.55
C ALA A 310 10.60 16.53 21.02
N LEU A 311 9.50 17.22 21.32
CA LEU A 311 8.21 16.60 21.64
C LEU A 311 7.65 15.84 20.42
N GLY A 312 7.78 16.43 19.24
CA GLY A 312 7.44 15.80 17.95
C GLY A 312 8.16 14.46 17.75
N TRP A 313 9.46 14.41 18.03
CA TRP A 313 10.27 13.19 17.95
C TRP A 313 9.86 12.12 18.96
N LEU A 314 9.56 12.50 20.20
CA LEU A 314 9.06 11.58 21.21
C LEU A 314 7.70 10.98 20.82
N GLY A 315 6.79 11.80 20.30
CA GLY A 315 5.51 11.34 19.75
C GLY A 315 5.70 10.36 18.59
N LEU A 316 6.63 10.65 17.67
CA LEU A 316 6.92 9.81 16.52
C LEU A 316 7.45 8.43 16.95
N ALA A 317 8.33 8.41 17.95
CA ALA A 317 8.86 7.17 18.55
C ALA A 317 7.74 6.36 19.21
N GLY A 318 6.87 6.99 20.00
CA GLY A 318 5.72 6.34 20.64
C GLY A 318 4.73 5.74 19.63
N SER A 319 4.36 6.51 18.61
CA SER A 319 3.48 6.05 17.53
C SER A 319 4.11 4.91 16.72
N THR A 320 5.45 4.88 16.65
CA THR A 320 6.20 3.78 16.04
C THR A 320 6.14 2.50 16.84
N ALA A 321 6.38 2.58 18.15
CA ALA A 321 6.21 1.44 19.04
C ALA A 321 4.78 0.87 18.94
N GLY A 322 3.77 1.74 18.95
CA GLY A 322 2.37 1.34 18.74
C GLY A 322 2.13 0.64 17.39
N GLY A 323 2.73 1.16 16.30
CA GLY A 323 2.67 0.56 14.97
C GLY A 323 3.22 -0.86 14.91
N PHE A 324 4.32 -1.13 15.62
CA PHE A 324 4.89 -2.47 15.74
C PHE A 324 3.98 -3.40 16.55
N VAL A 325 3.46 -2.94 17.69
CA VAL A 325 2.51 -3.71 18.52
C VAL A 325 1.26 -4.09 17.72
N TYR A 326 0.66 -3.11 17.03
CA TYR A 326 -0.50 -3.33 16.16
C TYR A 326 -0.19 -4.34 15.05
N SER A 327 0.92 -4.15 14.34
CA SER A 327 1.30 -5.04 13.22
C SER A 327 1.52 -6.47 13.68
N TRP A 328 2.15 -6.66 14.85
CA TRP A 328 2.36 -7.96 15.45
C TRP A 328 1.05 -8.62 15.88
N ALA A 329 0.19 -7.88 16.58
CA ALA A 329 -1.13 -8.36 17.01
C ALA A 329 -1.98 -8.77 15.80
N HIS A 330 -2.06 -7.92 14.77
CA HIS A 330 -2.85 -8.15 13.57
C HIS A 330 -2.36 -9.34 12.73
N ALA A 331 -1.04 -9.54 12.64
CA ALA A 331 -0.50 -10.72 11.99
C ALA A 331 -0.86 -12.01 12.73
N ARG A 332 -0.84 -11.96 14.07
CA ARG A 332 -1.18 -13.09 14.93
C ARG A 332 -2.67 -13.44 14.83
N THR A 333 -3.58 -12.48 14.89
CA THR A 333 -5.03 -12.71 14.72
C THR A 333 -5.35 -13.28 13.34
N SER A 334 -4.72 -12.74 12.28
CA SER A 334 -4.87 -13.22 10.90
C SER A 334 -4.42 -14.67 10.72
N SER A 335 -3.30 -15.08 11.34
CA SER A 335 -2.83 -16.47 11.31
C SER A 335 -3.79 -17.44 12.01
N ARG A 336 -4.36 -17.02 13.14
CA ARG A 336 -5.24 -17.84 13.98
C ARG A 336 -6.61 -18.07 13.30
N SER A 337 -7.15 -17.04 12.66
CA SER A 337 -8.37 -17.14 11.84
C SER A 337 -8.22 -18.09 10.66
N LYS A 338 -7.09 -18.03 9.93
CA LYS A 338 -6.79 -18.97 8.83
C LYS A 338 -6.68 -20.42 9.31
N SER A 339 -6.12 -20.66 10.50
CA SER A 339 -6.05 -22.01 11.09
C SER A 339 -7.42 -22.56 11.46
N SER A 340 -8.32 -21.72 11.97
CA SER A 340 -9.68 -22.12 12.36
C SER A 340 -10.54 -22.49 11.14
N LYS A 341 -10.45 -21.74 10.04
CA LYS A 341 -11.19 -22.07 8.79
C LYS A 341 -10.70 -23.36 8.11
N ARG A 342 -9.51 -23.85 8.45
CA ARG A 342 -8.92 -25.05 7.85
C ARG A 342 -9.23 -26.34 8.62
N THR A 343 -9.85 -26.22 9.79
CA THR A 343 -10.21 -27.32 10.70
C THR A 343 -11.71 -27.55 10.79
N SER A 344 -12.52 -26.71 10.13
CA SER A 344 -13.97 -26.85 9.94
C SER A 344 -14.28 -27.33 8.53
#